data_AF-A0A951V208-F1
#
_entry.id   AF-A0A951V208-F1
#
_cell.length_a   1.000
_cell.length_b   1.000
_cell.length_c   1.000
_cell.angle_alpha   90.00
_cell.angle_beta   90.00
_cell.angle_gamma   90.00
#
_symmetry.space_group_name_H-M   'P 1'
#
loop_
_entity.id
_entity.type
_entity.pdbx_description
1 polymer ?
#
loop_
_entity_poly.entity_id
_entity_poly.type
_entity_poly.pdbx_seq_one_letter_code
_entity_poly.pdbx_strand_id
1 'polypeptide(L)'
;MDEYKTRSSVIPVEISHQFWYNPNLTYSIYMLPGILVILVTIIGMFLTAINIVREKEKGTIEQINVTPILKYQFIIGKLIPFLIIALFELAFGLLIGRIFFGLPMLGSLWLLFLVAFVFLLVALGLGLLLSAISSTQQQVMFTIFFFLLMFILMSGIFTPTESMPDWAQKLNIINPFKYFMRALRMILLKGSGIKDILNELVSLSIYAVIALSFAVWRYRKTI
;
A
#
# COMPACT_ATOMS: atom_id res chain seq x y z
N MET A 1 17.52 -30.99 -64.23
CA MET A 1 16.93 -31.52 -62.99
C MET A 1 18.09 -31.68 -62.03
N ASP A 2 18.37 -30.71 -61.15
CA ASP A 2 19.15 -30.93 -59.93
C ASP A 2 19.06 -29.70 -59.04
N GLU A 3 18.48 -29.92 -57.87
CA GLU A 3 18.17 -28.98 -56.80
C GLU A 3 19.45 -28.43 -56.14
N TYR A 4 19.75 -27.14 -56.34
CA TYR A 4 20.57 -26.40 -55.38
C TYR A 4 19.66 -25.79 -54.30
N LYS A 5 19.24 -26.63 -53.34
CA LYS A 5 18.67 -26.18 -52.06
C LYS A 5 19.82 -25.82 -51.12
N THR A 6 20.21 -24.55 -51.13
CA THR A 6 21.07 -23.98 -50.09
C THR A 6 20.28 -23.99 -48.76
N ARG A 7 20.43 -25.05 -47.97
CA ARG A 7 19.93 -25.09 -46.59
C ARG A 7 20.80 -24.15 -45.76
N SER A 8 20.40 -22.89 -45.66
CA SER A 8 20.86 -22.01 -44.58
C SER A 8 20.43 -22.64 -43.26
N SER A 9 21.34 -23.31 -42.58
CA SER A 9 21.17 -23.79 -41.21
C SER A 9 21.10 -22.57 -40.29
N VAL A 10 19.91 -22.00 -40.14
CA VAL A 10 19.64 -20.98 -39.13
C VAL A 10 19.83 -21.67 -37.79
N ILE A 11 20.93 -21.37 -37.09
CA ILE A 11 21.11 -21.80 -35.70
C ILE A 11 19.93 -21.20 -34.94
N PRO A 12 19.03 -22.01 -34.34
CA PRO A 12 17.93 -21.46 -33.58
C PRO A 12 18.51 -20.66 -32.42
N VAL A 13 18.26 -19.35 -32.43
CA VAL A 13 18.61 -18.48 -31.30
C VAL A 13 17.70 -18.87 -30.16
N GLU A 14 18.25 -19.56 -29.17
CA GLU A 14 17.53 -19.94 -27.96
C GLU A 14 17.42 -18.71 -27.06
N ILE A 15 16.25 -18.07 -27.07
CA ILE A 15 15.95 -16.92 -26.21
C ILE A 15 15.74 -17.45 -24.80
N SER A 16 16.74 -17.26 -23.92
CA SER A 16 16.60 -17.54 -22.49
C SER A 16 16.21 -16.25 -21.74
N HIS A 17 15.20 -16.34 -20.88
CA HIS A 17 14.77 -15.24 -20.03
C HIS A 17 15.36 -15.39 -18.63
N GLN A 18 16.08 -14.37 -18.15
CA GLN A 18 16.62 -14.34 -16.78
C GLN A 18 15.99 -13.22 -15.96
N PHE A 19 15.46 -13.56 -14.79
CA PHE A 19 14.89 -12.59 -13.85
C PHE A 19 16.00 -12.01 -12.95
N TRP A 20 16.31 -10.73 -13.09
CA TRP A 20 17.48 -10.13 -12.43
C TRP A 20 17.39 -10.07 -10.90
N TYR A 21 16.17 -9.90 -10.37
CA TYR A 21 15.94 -9.70 -8.92
C TYR A 21 15.27 -10.90 -8.22
N ASN A 22 14.92 -11.94 -8.99
CA ASN A 22 14.44 -13.23 -8.45
C ASN A 22 14.77 -14.36 -9.44
N PRO A 23 16.05 -14.73 -9.62
CA PRO A 23 16.48 -15.69 -10.65
C PRO A 23 15.81 -17.06 -10.52
N ASN A 24 15.54 -17.48 -9.28
CA ASN A 24 14.93 -18.77 -8.96
C ASN A 24 13.39 -18.71 -8.88
N LEU A 25 12.78 -17.56 -9.23
CA LEU A 25 11.34 -17.31 -9.14
C LEU A 25 10.72 -17.76 -7.81
N THR A 26 11.47 -17.59 -6.71
CA THR A 26 11.01 -18.01 -5.40
C THR A 26 9.80 -17.17 -4.99
N TYR A 27 8.66 -17.84 -4.80
CA TYR A 27 7.37 -17.19 -4.51
C TYR A 27 7.45 -16.28 -3.29
N SER A 28 8.16 -16.72 -2.24
CA SER A 28 8.33 -15.97 -0.99
C SER A 28 8.95 -14.58 -1.21
N ILE A 29 10.00 -14.48 -2.05
CA ILE A 29 10.70 -13.21 -2.33
C ILE A 29 9.77 -12.22 -3.03
N TYR A 30 8.89 -12.71 -3.91
CA TYR A 30 7.94 -11.87 -4.63
C TYR A 30 6.74 -11.46 -3.77
N MET A 31 6.22 -12.39 -2.95
CA MET A 31 4.95 -12.21 -2.26
C MET A 31 5.07 -11.56 -0.88
N LEU A 32 6.19 -11.77 -0.17
CA LEU A 32 6.39 -11.19 1.17
C LEU A 32 6.27 -9.66 1.21
N PRO A 33 6.89 -8.87 0.29
CA PRO A 33 6.66 -7.44 0.25
C PRO A 33 5.18 -7.10 0.07
N GLY A 34 4.45 -7.87 -0.73
CA GLY A 34 3.01 -7.71 -0.92
C GLY A 34 2.21 -7.94 0.35
N ILE A 35 2.52 -9.01 1.10
CA ILE A 35 1.89 -9.30 2.39
C ILE A 35 2.12 -8.14 3.38
N LEU A 36 3.34 -7.59 3.45
CA LEU A 36 3.64 -6.44 4.30
C LEU A 36 2.80 -5.20 3.94
N VAL A 37 2.57 -4.94 2.65
CA VAL A 37 1.67 -3.87 2.21
C VAL A 37 0.23 -4.10 2.70
N ILE A 38 -0.25 -5.34 2.59
CA ILE A 38 -1.61 -5.71 3.04
C ILE A 38 -1.75 -5.51 4.54
N LEU A 39 -0.78 -5.99 5.33
CA LEU A 39 -0.76 -5.86 6.79
C LEU A 39 -0.83 -4.39 7.23
N VAL A 40 0.11 -3.57 6.74
CA VAL A 40 0.15 -2.13 7.02
C VAL A 40 -1.15 -1.44 6.61
N THR A 41 -1.78 -1.86 5.50
CA THR A 41 -3.07 -1.33 5.08
C THR A 41 -4.20 -1.70 6.05
N ILE A 42 -4.25 -2.95 6.51
CA ILE A 42 -5.28 -3.40 7.44
C ILE A 42 -5.20 -2.57 8.72
N ILE A 43 -4.00 -2.31 9.24
CA ILE A 43 -3.86 -1.46 10.42
C ILE A 43 -4.22 0.00 10.10
N GLY A 44 -3.67 0.56 9.02
CA GLY A 44 -3.86 1.97 8.68
C GLY A 44 -5.29 2.34 8.31
N MET A 45 -5.91 1.56 7.41
CA MET A 45 -7.23 1.86 6.85
C MET A 45 -8.36 1.14 7.62
N PHE A 46 -8.27 -0.18 7.76
CA PHE A 46 -9.37 -0.99 8.27
C PHE A 46 -9.59 -0.80 9.77
N LEU A 47 -8.54 -0.93 10.58
CA LEU A 47 -8.64 -0.83 12.03
C LEU A 47 -9.02 0.57 12.48
N THR A 48 -8.44 1.61 11.87
CA THR A 48 -8.78 3.01 12.12
C THR A 48 -10.25 3.30 11.88
N ALA A 49 -10.78 2.87 10.73
CA ALA A 49 -12.16 3.14 10.36
C ALA A 49 -13.15 2.44 11.30
N ILE A 50 -12.93 1.16 11.61
CA ILE A 50 -13.76 0.41 12.55
C ILE A 50 -13.73 1.05 13.94
N ASN A 51 -12.56 1.46 14.41
CA ASN A 51 -12.43 2.06 15.72
C ASN A 51 -13.24 3.35 15.84
N ILE A 52 -13.27 4.17 14.80
CA ILE A 52 -14.07 5.41 14.76
C ILE A 52 -15.57 5.10 14.68
N VAL A 53 -15.98 4.19 13.80
CA VAL A 53 -17.39 3.83 13.68
C VAL A 53 -17.92 3.16 14.96
N ARG A 54 -17.09 2.36 15.63
CA ARG A 54 -17.42 1.79 16.94
C ARG A 54 -17.71 2.86 17.99
N GLU A 55 -16.96 3.94 18.02
CA GLU A 55 -17.24 5.06 18.93
C GLU A 55 -18.51 5.84 18.53
N LYS A 56 -18.79 5.91 17.23
CA LYS A 56 -20.03 6.49 16.70
C LYS A 56 -21.24 5.70 17.16
N GLU A 57 -21.22 4.38 17.00
CA GLU A 57 -22.29 3.48 17.44
C GLU A 57 -22.50 3.51 18.96
N LYS A 58 -21.42 3.69 19.74
CA LYS A 58 -21.50 3.80 21.20
C LYS A 58 -21.94 5.18 21.70
N GLY A 59 -22.12 6.16 20.81
CA GLY A 59 -22.47 7.55 21.18
C GLY A 59 -21.33 8.35 21.82
N THR A 60 -20.11 7.79 21.92
CA THR A 60 -18.97 8.47 22.54
C THR A 60 -18.51 9.68 21.72
N ILE A 61 -18.72 9.66 20.39
CA ILE A 61 -18.38 10.82 19.53
C ILE A 61 -19.17 12.07 19.94
N GLU A 62 -20.44 11.92 20.36
CA GLU A 62 -21.27 13.05 20.79
C GLU A 62 -20.76 13.65 22.11
N GLN A 63 -20.35 12.79 23.04
CA GLN A 63 -19.73 13.21 24.31
C GLN A 63 -18.39 13.92 24.08
N ILE A 64 -17.60 13.51 23.09
CA ILE A 64 -16.34 14.19 22.76
C ILE A 64 -16.59 15.52 22.07
N ASN A 65 -17.65 15.64 21.27
CA ASN A 65 -17.99 16.88 20.58
C ASN A 65 -18.35 18.03 21.53
N VAL A 66 -18.87 17.74 22.73
CA VAL A 66 -19.15 18.77 23.74
C VAL A 66 -17.91 19.21 24.54
N THR A 67 -16.76 18.56 24.37
CA THR A 67 -15.50 18.95 25.01
C THR A 67 -14.79 20.08 24.26
N PRO A 68 -13.94 20.88 24.94
CA PRO A 68 -13.13 21.92 24.29
C PRO A 68 -12.03 21.39 23.36
N ILE A 69 -11.98 20.08 23.09
CA ILE A 69 -10.99 19.47 22.20
C ILE A 69 -11.26 19.87 20.75
N LEU A 70 -10.21 20.30 20.04
CA LEU A 70 -10.29 20.66 18.63
C LEU A 70 -10.33 19.39 17.76
N LYS A 71 -11.06 19.44 16.64
CA LYS A 71 -11.24 18.28 15.73
C LYS A 71 -9.92 17.64 15.32
N TYR A 72 -8.94 18.46 14.93
CA TYR A 72 -7.65 17.97 14.47
C TYR A 72 -6.83 17.35 15.62
N GLN A 73 -6.97 17.83 16.85
CA GLN A 73 -6.31 17.24 18.03
C GLN A 73 -6.86 15.84 18.30
N PHE A 74 -8.18 15.68 18.25
CA PHE A 74 -8.83 14.38 18.41
C PHE A 74 -8.37 13.41 17.31
N ILE A 75 -8.41 13.84 16.04
CA ILE A 75 -7.99 12.99 14.91
C ILE A 75 -6.52 12.59 15.06
N ILE A 76 -5.60 13.55 15.24
CA ILE A 76 -4.16 13.27 15.34
C ILE A 76 -3.86 12.34 16.54
N GLY A 77 -4.42 12.62 17.71
CA GLY A 77 -4.24 11.78 18.90
C GLY A 77 -4.70 10.34 18.70
N LYS A 78 -5.63 10.12 17.79
CA LYS A 78 -6.16 8.80 17.45
C LYS A 78 -5.39 8.10 16.33
N LEU A 79 -4.88 8.86 15.35
CA LEU A 79 -4.10 8.31 14.24
C LEU A 79 -2.69 7.88 14.66
N ILE A 80 -2.04 8.61 15.57
CA ILE A 80 -0.67 8.32 16.00
C ILE A 80 -0.50 6.88 16.53
N PRO A 81 -1.38 6.34 17.41
CA PRO A 81 -1.29 4.96 17.85
C PRO A 81 -1.31 3.96 16.69
N PHE A 82 -2.22 4.10 15.73
CA PHE A 82 -2.29 3.19 14.57
C PHE A 82 -1.06 3.29 13.68
N LEU A 83 -0.50 4.49 13.52
CA LEU A 83 0.74 4.70 12.79
C LEU A 83 1.90 3.97 13.47
N ILE A 84 2.04 4.09 14.79
CA ILE A 84 3.09 3.39 15.55
C ILE A 84 2.94 1.87 15.44
N ILE A 85 1.71 1.37 15.62
CA ILE A 85 1.42 -0.07 15.53
C ILE A 85 1.76 -0.60 14.13
N ALA A 86 1.37 0.10 13.06
CA ALA A 86 1.63 -0.34 11.70
C ALA A 86 3.12 -0.31 11.34
N LEU A 87 3.87 0.69 11.80
CA LEU A 87 5.33 0.72 11.59
C LEU A 87 6.02 -0.38 12.39
N PHE A 88 5.57 -0.66 13.61
CA PHE A 88 6.08 -1.77 14.40
C PHE A 88 5.78 -3.12 13.73
N GLU A 89 4.55 -3.32 13.25
CA GLU A 89 4.15 -4.51 12.50
C GLU A 89 5.01 -4.68 11.24
N LEU A 90 5.26 -3.60 10.49
CA LEU A 90 6.14 -3.64 9.33
C LEU A 90 7.57 -4.06 9.72
N ALA A 91 8.12 -3.50 10.80
CA ALA A 91 9.44 -3.88 11.30
C ALA A 91 9.49 -5.37 11.68
N PHE A 92 8.46 -5.84 12.37
CA PHE A 92 8.35 -7.23 12.81
C PHE A 92 8.20 -8.18 11.61
N GLY A 93 7.34 -7.86 10.65
CA GLY A 93 7.15 -8.64 9.43
C GLY A 93 8.40 -8.67 8.55
N LEU A 94 9.13 -7.56 8.45
CA LEU A 94 10.44 -7.51 7.79
C LEU A 94 11.43 -8.44 8.49
N LEU A 95 11.53 -8.38 9.82
CA LEU A 95 12.43 -9.24 10.60
C LEU A 95 12.14 -10.72 10.35
N ILE A 96 10.87 -11.13 10.40
CA ILE A 96 10.45 -12.50 10.08
C ILE A 96 10.81 -12.85 8.63
N GLY A 97 10.49 -11.97 7.69
CA GLY A 97 10.83 -12.14 6.27
C GLY A 97 12.32 -12.37 6.05
N ARG A 98 13.17 -11.63 6.78
CA ARG A 98 14.63 -11.78 6.70
C ARG A 98 15.11 -13.11 7.26
N ILE A 99 14.69 -13.45 8.49
CA ILE A 99 15.22 -14.61 9.23
C ILE A 99 14.71 -15.92 8.64
N PHE A 100 13.40 -16.03 8.37
CA PHE A 100 12.78 -17.30 8.01
C PHE A 100 12.67 -17.52 6.50
N PHE A 101 12.64 -16.44 5.72
CA PHE A 101 12.38 -16.53 4.27
C PHE A 101 13.51 -15.96 3.40
N GLY A 102 14.59 -15.48 4.02
CA GLY A 102 15.73 -14.92 3.29
C GLY A 102 15.37 -13.68 2.47
N LEU A 103 14.37 -12.90 2.89
CA LEU A 103 13.93 -11.71 2.16
C LEU A 103 15.13 -10.75 1.96
N PRO A 104 15.48 -10.40 0.71
CA PRO A 104 16.53 -9.43 0.46
C PRO A 104 16.09 -8.05 0.95
N MET A 105 16.99 -7.39 1.67
CA MET A 105 16.84 -6.02 2.17
C MET A 105 18.05 -5.23 1.68
N LEU A 106 18.11 -5.01 0.37
CA LEU A 106 19.29 -4.43 -0.27
C LEU A 106 19.38 -2.91 -0.08
N GLY A 107 18.23 -2.24 0.05
CA GLY A 107 18.15 -0.79 0.19
C GLY A 107 18.14 -0.29 1.63
N SER A 108 18.01 1.03 1.79
CA SER A 108 17.95 1.67 3.10
C SER A 108 16.63 1.39 3.82
N LEU A 109 16.71 0.78 5.01
CA LEU A 109 15.54 0.59 5.87
C LEU A 109 14.91 1.92 6.29
N TRP A 110 15.71 2.97 6.53
CA TRP A 110 15.19 4.30 6.85
C TRP A 110 14.31 4.85 5.72
N LEU A 111 14.74 4.67 4.47
CA LEU A 111 13.96 5.07 3.30
C LEU A 111 12.66 4.26 3.21
N LEU A 112 12.72 2.96 3.49
CA LEU A 112 11.54 2.09 3.53
C LEU A 112 10.52 2.58 4.56
N PHE A 113 10.97 2.84 5.79
CA PHE A 113 10.10 3.34 6.86
C PHE A 113 9.55 4.73 6.56
N LEU A 114 10.31 5.61 5.90
CA LEU A 114 9.83 6.91 5.44
C LEU A 114 8.69 6.75 4.43
N VAL A 115 8.86 5.91 3.41
CA VAL A 115 7.81 5.67 2.40
C VAL A 115 6.59 5.02 3.04
N ALA A 116 6.79 4.04 3.95
CA ALA A 116 5.71 3.40 4.68
C ALA A 116 4.95 4.38 5.58
N PHE A 117 5.66 5.30 6.24
CA PHE A 117 5.07 6.38 7.03
C PHE A 117 4.17 7.27 6.15
N VAL A 118 4.66 7.71 4.99
CA VAL A 118 3.86 8.53 4.06
C VAL A 118 2.66 7.75 3.54
N PHE A 119 2.82 6.49 3.16
CA PHE A 119 1.69 5.64 2.75
C PHE A 119 0.67 5.46 3.88
N LEU A 120 1.12 5.30 5.12
CA LEU A 120 0.22 5.17 6.27
C LEU A 120 -0.65 6.41 6.45
N LEU A 121 -0.12 7.61 6.20
CA LEU A 121 -0.93 8.84 6.20
C LEU A 121 -2.06 8.78 5.16
N VAL A 122 -1.79 8.20 3.98
CA VAL A 122 -2.83 7.94 2.97
C VAL A 122 -3.86 6.94 3.49
N ALA A 123 -3.41 5.79 3.99
CA ALA A 123 -4.28 4.71 4.46
C ALA A 123 -5.17 5.16 5.62
N LEU A 124 -4.61 5.90 6.58
CA LEU A 124 -5.31 6.50 7.72
C LEU A 124 -6.34 7.53 7.25
N GLY A 125 -5.98 8.40 6.31
CA GLY A 125 -6.91 9.37 5.71
C GLY A 125 -8.09 8.71 4.99
N LEU A 126 -7.83 7.65 4.21
CA LEU A 126 -8.87 6.86 3.57
C LEU A 126 -9.75 6.13 4.60
N GLY A 127 -9.17 5.54 5.64
CA GLY A 127 -9.91 4.93 6.75
C GLY A 127 -10.84 5.92 7.44
N LEU A 128 -10.36 7.15 7.69
CA LEU A 128 -11.17 8.24 8.22
C LEU A 128 -12.35 8.59 7.30
N LEU A 129 -12.10 8.74 6.00
CA LEU A 129 -13.15 9.06 5.02
C LEU A 129 -14.24 7.98 4.98
N LEU A 130 -13.85 6.71 4.98
CA LEU A 130 -14.79 5.59 4.99
C LEU A 130 -15.58 5.51 6.30
N SER A 131 -14.95 5.85 7.43
CA SER A 131 -15.65 5.96 8.72
C SER A 131 -16.67 7.10 8.73
N ALA A 132 -16.39 8.20 8.04
CA ALA A 132 -17.27 9.37 8.02
C ALA A 132 -18.58 9.12 7.24
N ILE A 133 -18.55 8.25 6.23
CA ILE A 133 -19.74 7.86 5.44
C ILE A 133 -20.48 6.65 5.99
N SER A 134 -19.95 6.00 7.03
CA SER A 134 -20.54 4.80 7.63
C SER A 134 -21.18 5.12 8.99
N SER A 135 -22.29 4.44 9.29
CA SER A 135 -23.00 4.55 10.55
C SER A 135 -22.80 3.32 11.44
N THR A 136 -22.56 2.15 10.85
CA THR A 136 -22.38 0.89 11.60
C THR A 136 -21.07 0.17 11.31
N GLN A 137 -20.58 -0.62 12.27
CA GLN A 137 -19.36 -1.42 12.12
C GLN A 137 -19.49 -2.40 10.95
N GLN A 138 -20.67 -3.01 10.76
CA GLN A 138 -20.91 -3.90 9.61
C GLN A 138 -20.85 -3.14 8.28
N GLN A 139 -21.47 -1.95 8.20
CA GLN A 139 -21.46 -1.14 6.98
C GLN A 139 -20.03 -0.73 6.61
N VAL A 140 -19.23 -0.27 7.58
CA VAL A 140 -17.85 0.14 7.31
C VAL A 140 -16.98 -1.05 6.92
N MET A 141 -17.19 -2.23 7.53
CA MET A 141 -16.47 -3.46 7.16
C MET A 141 -16.70 -3.83 5.69
N PHE A 142 -17.96 -3.86 5.22
CA PHE A 142 -18.24 -4.17 3.81
C PHE A 142 -17.68 -3.10 2.86
N THR A 143 -17.79 -1.83 3.25
CA THR A 143 -17.28 -0.72 2.44
C THR A 143 -15.76 -0.81 2.29
N ILE A 144 -15.02 -0.99 3.40
CA ILE A 144 -13.57 -1.15 3.35
C ILE A 144 -13.18 -2.41 2.58
N PHE A 145 -13.87 -3.54 2.81
CA PHE A 145 -13.58 -4.77 2.10
C PHE A 145 -13.63 -4.59 0.57
N PHE A 146 -14.66 -3.89 0.07
CA PHE A 146 -14.76 -3.55 -1.34
C PHE A 146 -13.56 -2.74 -1.85
N PHE A 147 -13.21 -1.63 -1.19
CA PHE A 147 -12.09 -0.78 -1.61
C PHE A 147 -10.73 -1.47 -1.46
N LEU A 148 -10.53 -2.21 -0.38
CA LEU A 148 -9.30 -2.94 -0.09
C LEU A 148 -9.08 -4.04 -1.14
N LEU A 149 -10.12 -4.79 -1.50
CA LEU A 149 -10.04 -5.78 -2.57
C LEU A 149 -9.70 -5.12 -3.92
N MET A 150 -10.41 -4.05 -4.29
CA MET A 150 -10.18 -3.33 -5.54
C MET A 150 -8.75 -2.79 -5.63
N PHE A 151 -8.28 -2.10 -4.59
CA PHE A 151 -6.94 -1.52 -4.58
C PHE A 151 -5.84 -2.57 -4.52
N ILE A 152 -5.97 -3.63 -3.72
CA ILE A 152 -4.96 -4.68 -3.63
C ILE A 152 -4.84 -5.43 -4.96
N LEU A 153 -5.94 -5.82 -5.59
CA LEU A 153 -5.90 -6.55 -6.85
C LEU A 153 -5.28 -5.72 -7.98
N MET A 154 -5.50 -4.41 -7.99
CA MET A 154 -4.89 -3.51 -8.97
C MET A 154 -3.48 -3.02 -8.58
N SER A 155 -3.05 -3.15 -7.32
CA SER A 155 -1.80 -2.54 -6.82
C SER A 155 -0.50 -3.11 -7.39
N GLY A 156 -0.55 -4.29 -8.00
CA GLY A 156 0.65 -5.02 -8.40
C GLY A 156 1.17 -6.03 -7.36
N ILE A 157 0.46 -6.22 -6.24
CA ILE A 157 0.84 -7.16 -5.17
C ILE A 157 0.92 -8.60 -5.71
N PHE A 158 -0.18 -9.12 -6.27
CA PHE A 158 -0.24 -10.51 -6.74
C PHE A 158 0.36 -10.69 -8.13
N THR A 159 0.12 -9.74 -9.03
CA THR A 159 0.56 -9.79 -10.44
C THR A 159 1.19 -8.47 -10.81
N PRO A 160 2.30 -8.43 -11.56
CA PRO A 160 2.91 -7.16 -11.96
C PRO A 160 1.92 -6.25 -12.69
N THR A 161 1.97 -4.94 -12.41
CA THR A 161 1.09 -3.96 -13.07
C THR A 161 1.31 -3.87 -14.57
N GLU A 162 2.50 -4.26 -15.04
CA GLU A 162 2.90 -4.31 -16.45
C GLU A 162 2.13 -5.39 -17.23
N SER A 163 1.58 -6.40 -16.55
CA SER A 163 0.78 -7.46 -17.17
C SER A 163 -0.67 -7.07 -17.41
N MET A 164 -1.11 -5.89 -16.94
CA MET A 164 -2.47 -5.41 -17.14
C MET A 164 -2.64 -4.82 -18.55
N PRO A 165 -3.83 -4.89 -19.17
CA PRO A 165 -4.10 -4.18 -20.42
C PRO A 165 -3.96 -2.65 -20.23
N ASP A 166 -3.62 -1.93 -21.30
CA ASP A 166 -3.25 -0.51 -21.24
C ASP A 166 -4.29 0.39 -20.56
N TRP A 167 -5.59 0.12 -20.78
CA TRP A 167 -6.66 0.87 -20.15
C TRP A 167 -6.64 0.71 -18.62
N ALA A 168 -6.36 -0.50 -18.12
CA ALA A 168 -6.30 -0.79 -16.69
C ALA A 168 -5.06 -0.16 -16.06
N GLN A 169 -3.92 -0.17 -16.76
CA GLN A 169 -2.69 0.50 -16.30
C GLN A 169 -2.91 2.01 -16.11
N LYS A 170 -3.65 2.65 -17.04
CA LYS A 170 -4.02 4.07 -16.96
C LYS A 170 -4.94 4.36 -15.77
N LEU A 171 -5.95 3.52 -15.54
CA LEU A 171 -6.85 3.68 -14.37
C LEU A 171 -6.11 3.47 -13.04
N ASN A 172 -5.15 2.55 -13.01
CA ASN A 172 -4.40 2.21 -11.80
C ASN A 172 -3.48 3.35 -11.30
N ILE A 173 -3.31 4.43 -12.05
CA ILE A 173 -2.62 5.66 -11.59
C ILE A 173 -3.38 6.29 -10.40
N ILE A 174 -4.69 6.07 -10.29
CA ILE A 174 -5.53 6.56 -9.20
C ILE A 174 -5.29 5.78 -7.90
N ASN A 175 -4.70 4.58 -7.99
CA ASN A 175 -4.53 3.68 -6.85
C ASN A 175 -3.24 4.01 -6.07
N PRO A 176 -3.31 4.54 -4.84
CA PRO A 176 -2.12 4.88 -4.06
C PRO A 176 -1.28 3.64 -3.70
N PHE A 177 -1.90 2.46 -3.61
CA PHE A 177 -1.23 1.21 -3.25
C PHE A 177 -0.20 0.78 -4.29
N LYS A 178 -0.44 1.12 -5.56
CA LYS A 178 0.50 0.91 -6.67
C LYS A 178 1.86 1.53 -6.35
N TYR A 179 1.86 2.78 -5.91
CA TYR A 179 3.09 3.54 -5.64
C TYR A 179 3.84 2.97 -4.46
N PHE A 180 3.14 2.63 -3.38
CA PHE A 180 3.77 2.02 -2.21
C PHE A 180 4.36 0.65 -2.52
N MET A 181 3.60 -0.22 -3.19
CA MET A 181 4.07 -1.55 -3.60
C MET A 181 5.31 -1.47 -4.50
N ARG A 182 5.32 -0.53 -5.45
CA ARG A 182 6.46 -0.29 -6.35
C ARG A 182 7.68 0.21 -5.60
N ALA A 183 7.53 1.23 -4.75
CA ALA A 183 8.62 1.76 -3.94
C ALA A 183 9.19 0.70 -3.00
N LEU A 184 8.34 -0.09 -2.34
CA LEU A 184 8.74 -1.15 -1.42
C LEU A 184 9.61 -2.20 -2.13
N ARG A 185 9.21 -2.67 -3.32
CA ARG A 185 10.02 -3.61 -4.13
C ARG A 185 11.32 -3.00 -4.62
N MET A 186 11.30 -1.73 -5.04
CA MET A 186 12.52 -1.03 -5.48
C MET A 186 13.55 -0.95 -4.35
N ILE A 187 13.12 -0.62 -3.13
CA ILE A 187 14.03 -0.55 -1.99
C ILE A 187 14.49 -1.95 -1.56
N LEU A 188 13.56 -2.90 -1.33
CA LEU A 188 13.91 -4.22 -0.78
C LEU A 188 14.71 -5.06 -1.77
N LEU A 189 14.22 -5.17 -3.01
CA LEU A 189 14.73 -6.13 -4.00
C LEU A 189 15.79 -5.54 -4.92
N LYS A 190 15.75 -4.22 -5.18
CA LYS A 190 16.67 -3.56 -6.13
C LYS A 190 17.74 -2.69 -5.44
N GLY A 191 17.63 -2.44 -4.14
CA GLY A 191 18.55 -1.56 -3.43
C GLY A 191 18.43 -0.09 -3.83
N SER A 192 17.29 0.31 -4.39
CA SER A 192 17.06 1.66 -4.91
C SER A 192 17.17 2.73 -3.82
N GLY A 193 17.76 3.88 -4.20
CA GLY A 193 17.90 5.06 -3.35
C GLY A 193 16.72 6.02 -3.48
N ILE A 194 16.79 7.15 -2.77
CA ILE A 194 15.70 8.15 -2.73
C ILE A 194 15.39 8.75 -4.11
N LYS A 195 16.40 8.92 -4.97
CA LYS A 195 16.24 9.48 -6.32
C LYS A 195 15.42 8.56 -7.22
N ASP A 196 15.59 7.25 -7.07
CA ASP A 196 14.93 6.25 -7.91
C ASP A 196 13.43 6.16 -7.61
N ILE A 197 13.04 6.37 -6.36
CA ILE A 197 11.65 6.26 -5.88
C ILE A 197 10.95 7.62 -5.71
N LEU A 198 11.56 8.69 -6.23
CA LEU A 198 11.10 10.06 -5.96
C LEU A 198 9.67 10.27 -6.49
N ASN A 199 9.35 9.68 -7.64
CA ASN A 199 8.01 9.74 -8.22
C ASN A 199 6.97 9.07 -7.33
N GLU A 200 7.29 7.90 -6.76
CA GLU A 200 6.42 7.16 -5.86
C GLU A 200 6.22 7.93 -4.55
N LEU A 201 7.30 8.48 -3.97
CA LEU A 201 7.26 9.25 -2.73
C LEU A 201 6.45 10.54 -2.88
N VAL A 202 6.66 11.29 -3.98
CA VAL A 202 5.88 12.50 -4.29
C VAL A 202 4.41 12.16 -4.50
N SER A 203 4.10 11.11 -5.28
CA SER A 203 2.71 10.70 -5.53
C SER A 203 2.00 10.33 -4.22
N LEU A 204 2.65 9.54 -3.36
CA LEU A 204 2.11 9.17 -2.05
C LEU A 204 1.92 10.39 -1.14
N SER A 205 2.85 11.35 -1.18
CA SER A 205 2.74 12.58 -0.40
C SER A 205 1.54 13.43 -0.83
N ILE A 206 1.31 13.54 -2.14
CA ILE A 206 0.12 14.22 -2.70
C ILE A 206 -1.15 13.50 -2.23
N TYR A 207 -1.20 12.17 -2.34
CA TYR A 207 -2.34 11.40 -1.83
C TYR A 207 -2.56 11.57 -0.33
N ALA A 208 -1.49 11.67 0.46
CA ALA A 208 -1.57 11.82 1.92
C ALA A 208 -2.19 13.17 2.27
N VAL A 209 -1.74 14.25 1.63
CA VAL A 209 -2.31 15.59 1.79
C VAL A 209 -3.78 15.58 1.38
N ILE A 210 -4.12 15.06 0.21
CA ILE A 210 -5.51 15.03 -0.28
C ILE A 210 -6.42 14.24 0.68
N ALA A 211 -6.02 13.01 1.04
CA ALA A 211 -6.83 12.13 1.87
C ALA A 211 -7.04 12.71 3.28
N LEU A 212 -5.99 13.24 3.92
CA LEU A 212 -6.08 13.82 5.25
C LEU A 212 -6.84 15.15 5.24
N SER A 213 -6.59 16.04 4.28
CA SER A 213 -7.32 17.31 4.16
C SER A 213 -8.82 17.05 3.96
N PHE A 214 -9.17 16.10 3.10
CA PHE A 214 -10.57 15.74 2.85
C PHE A 214 -11.21 15.07 4.08
N ALA A 215 -10.46 14.23 4.80
CA ALA A 215 -10.92 13.62 6.04
C ALA A 215 -11.22 14.65 7.13
N VAL A 216 -10.31 15.60 7.35
CA VAL A 216 -10.49 16.68 8.33
C VAL A 216 -11.67 17.58 7.94
N TRP A 217 -11.82 17.91 6.67
CA TRP A 217 -12.95 18.72 6.18
C TRP A 217 -14.29 18.01 6.37
N ARG A 218 -14.36 16.70 6.08
CA ARG A 218 -15.57 15.90 6.22
C ARG A 218 -15.95 15.69 7.68
N TYR A 219 -14.98 15.72 8.60
CA TYR A 219 -15.23 15.58 10.04
C TYR A 219 -15.97 16.82 10.59
N ARG A 220 -17.30 16.72 10.66
CA ARG A 220 -18.15 17.76 11.26
C ARG A 220 -18.27 17.53 12.78
N LYS A 221 -17.72 18.46 13.57
CA LYS A 221 -18.28 18.77 14.91
C LYS A 221 -19.63 19.38 14.61
N THR A 222 -20.69 18.69 14.99
CA THR A 222 -21.96 19.36 15.25
C THR A 222 -21.80 19.95 16.65
N ILE A 223 -21.88 21.28 16.74
CA ILE A 223 -22.11 21.99 18.01
C ILE A 223 -23.62 22.05 18.19
#